data_AF-A0A918E2D3-F1
#
_entry.id   AF-A0A918E2D3-F1
#
_cell.length_a   1.000
_cell.length_b   1.000
_cell.length_c   1.000
_cell.angle_alpha   90.00
_cell.angle_beta   90.00
_cell.angle_gamma   90.00
#
_symmetry.space_group_name_H-M   'P 1'
#
loop_
_entity.id
_entity.type
_entity.pdbx_description
1 polymer ?
#
loop_
_entity_poly.entity_id
_entity_poly.type
_entity_poly.pdbx_seq_one_letter_code
_entity_poly.pdbx_strand_id
1 'polypeptide(L)'
;MHTRAVTVAAGDVTTVHTITINGDPAADTAIWRIGDWNGTPVGFKNASLVTYAHPSDSRAAAWTADTYVIGRSTPSAWSAYQFKEIVQGLLTSFTLAAAQAAADRTPRIGITTAKAGGRPQVTVNDTWTSAIPAAAAEPSTRSLAVGSYRGNNHTCEYVIPGAQLLSRHQHPPHRRHQRVGGRRGPPQSQLRFRRPGPALRAGPTGARCAVAPARPQDARNVPGPEGEDVVLHLTIEILGLHGGAGMIGVCSGAAVELRGCHVRAYGFKTNGGPEVEEVQVPTPAPGPGQVLIEVAYAGVNFAEVQHRRGEFGEPDGPGGYDVPGLEVSGTVAALGSGARGPAVGEQVAAYLPAFGGYAEFVVADTDFVRPVSGLPLAHAAGVPCVYPTAYGVLADAGRLRDGETVLIHGTAGGVGSAAARTARALGAARVFGTVGSPEKAQLAAALGYDALFARDDFLDAVREATGSRGVDLVLDPVGRRAGAAGESATPGPLRSGRRLRGPRASRGLDGGRVGSVEEQPEHRRVQHR
;
A
#
# COMPACT_ATOMS: atom_id res chain seq x y z
N MET A 1 21.05 -22.73 10.49
CA MET A 1 21.59 -22.87 11.86
C MET A 1 23.01 -22.31 11.86
N HIS A 2 23.29 -21.24 12.60
CA HIS A 2 24.66 -20.74 12.75
C HIS A 2 25.32 -21.50 13.90
N THR A 3 26.42 -22.21 13.61
CA THR A 3 27.18 -22.95 14.63
C THR A 3 28.58 -22.36 14.68
N ARG A 4 29.07 -22.07 15.89
CA ARG A 4 30.47 -21.68 16.11
C ARG A 4 31.06 -22.46 17.28
N ALA A 5 32.32 -22.87 17.15
CA ALA A 5 33.09 -23.42 18.25
C ALA A 5 33.76 -22.28 19.02
N VAL A 6 33.81 -22.38 20.35
CA VAL A 6 34.52 -21.43 21.21
C VAL A 6 35.38 -22.22 22.19
N THR A 7 36.65 -21.84 22.30
CA THR A 7 37.57 -22.40 23.30
C THR A 7 37.60 -21.48 24.51
N VAL A 8 37.38 -22.03 25.70
CA VAL A 8 37.41 -21.32 26.98
C VAL A 8 38.49 -21.92 27.87
N ALA A 9 39.28 -21.06 28.53
CA ALA A 9 40.28 -21.43 29.52
C ALA A 9 39.85 -20.95 30.91
N ALA A 10 40.25 -21.70 31.96
CA ALA A 10 39.89 -21.35 33.33
C ALA A 10 40.52 -20.00 33.74
N GLY A 11 39.69 -19.05 34.17
CA GLY A 11 40.12 -17.70 34.58
C GLY A 11 39.96 -16.62 33.51
N ASP A 12 39.69 -16.99 32.25
CA ASP A 12 39.56 -16.05 31.14
C ASP A 12 38.11 -15.80 30.73
N VAL A 13 37.82 -14.58 30.26
CA VAL A 13 36.53 -14.21 29.66
C VAL A 13 36.64 -14.23 28.14
N THR A 14 36.01 -15.21 27.50
CA THR A 14 35.92 -15.25 26.04
C THR A 14 34.68 -14.48 25.56
N THR A 15 34.89 -13.27 25.02
CA THR A 15 33.79 -12.45 24.51
C THR A 15 33.31 -12.94 23.15
N VAL A 16 32.01 -13.12 23.02
CA VAL A 16 31.31 -13.55 21.80
C VAL A 16 30.65 -12.31 21.19
N HIS A 17 31.14 -11.82 20.05
CA HIS A 17 30.51 -10.68 19.37
C HIS A 17 29.08 -11.01 18.91
N THR A 18 28.23 -9.97 18.87
CA THR A 18 26.84 -10.05 18.40
C THR A 18 26.79 -10.54 16.95
N ILE A 19 25.84 -11.44 16.67
CA ILE A 19 25.58 -11.92 15.31
C ILE A 19 24.58 -10.96 14.66
N THR A 20 24.92 -10.42 13.50
CA THR A 20 23.96 -9.70 12.66
C THR A 20 22.94 -10.69 12.10
N ILE A 21 21.66 -10.50 12.42
CA ILE A 21 20.57 -11.31 11.87
C ILE A 21 20.22 -10.74 10.49
N ASN A 22 20.64 -11.44 9.43
CA ASN A 22 20.23 -11.12 8.07
C ASN A 22 19.01 -11.98 7.71
N GLY A 23 17.94 -11.35 7.20
CA GLY A 23 16.73 -12.05 6.77
C GLY A 23 15.81 -12.50 7.92
N ASP A 24 15.60 -11.64 8.93
CA ASP A 24 14.57 -11.85 9.94
C ASP A 24 13.18 -11.83 9.26
N PRO A 25 12.43 -12.95 9.24
CA PRO A 25 11.12 -13.00 8.60
C PRO A 25 10.08 -12.12 9.29
N ALA A 26 10.34 -11.65 10.52
CA ALA A 26 9.50 -10.63 11.15
C ALA A 26 9.56 -9.28 10.40
N ALA A 27 10.69 -8.99 9.74
CA ALA A 27 10.91 -7.77 8.97
C ALA A 27 10.31 -7.83 7.54
N ASP A 28 9.84 -9.00 7.10
CA ASP A 28 9.17 -9.16 5.82
C ASP A 28 7.73 -8.61 5.86
N THR A 29 7.32 -7.89 4.81
CA THR A 29 5.95 -7.39 4.65
C THR A 29 5.01 -8.52 4.22
N ALA A 30 3.86 -8.68 4.89
CA ALA A 30 2.85 -9.69 4.58
C ALA A 30 1.45 -9.07 4.46
N ILE A 31 0.57 -9.65 3.63
CA ILE A 31 -0.87 -9.25 3.59
C ILE A 31 -1.51 -9.45 4.96
N TRP A 32 -1.20 -10.58 5.60
CA TRP A 32 -1.59 -10.88 6.97
C TRP A 32 -0.62 -11.86 7.61
N ARG A 33 -0.60 -11.88 8.95
CA ARG A 33 0.26 -12.74 9.75
C ARG A 33 -0.50 -13.24 10.97
N ILE A 34 -0.33 -14.51 11.32
CA ILE A 34 -0.84 -15.09 12.57
C ILE A 34 0.33 -15.28 13.52
N GLY A 35 0.43 -14.50 14.61
CA GLY A 35 1.53 -14.55 15.57
C GLY A 35 2.87 -13.98 15.06
N ASP A 36 3.94 -14.11 15.86
CA ASP A 36 5.24 -13.50 15.57
C ASP A 36 6.30 -14.50 15.12
N TRP A 37 7.20 -14.07 14.22
CA TRP A 37 8.33 -14.88 13.73
C TRP A 37 9.58 -14.76 14.61
N ASN A 38 9.46 -15.10 15.89
CA ASN A 38 10.55 -15.00 16.88
C ASN A 38 10.94 -16.37 17.48
N GLY A 39 10.43 -17.45 16.88
CA GLY A 39 10.65 -18.83 17.29
C GLY A 39 10.05 -19.19 18.66
N THR A 40 9.06 -18.43 19.15
CA THR A 40 8.31 -18.75 20.37
C THR A 40 6.81 -18.92 20.11
N PRO A 41 6.09 -19.81 20.84
CA PRO A 41 4.65 -19.98 20.64
C PRO A 41 3.82 -18.84 21.23
N VAL A 42 4.46 -17.84 21.86
CA VAL A 42 3.79 -16.81 22.65
C VAL A 42 2.59 -16.23 21.89
N GLY A 43 1.45 -16.17 22.58
CA GLY A 43 0.18 -15.72 22.01
C GLY A 43 -0.73 -16.85 21.49
N PHE A 44 -0.19 -18.03 21.15
CA PHE A 44 -1.00 -19.18 20.71
C PHE A 44 -1.64 -19.96 21.87
N LYS A 45 -2.63 -20.78 21.55
CA LYS A 45 -3.34 -21.63 22.53
C LYS A 45 -2.35 -22.53 23.25
N ASN A 46 -2.44 -22.56 24.58
CA ASN A 46 -1.54 -23.30 25.48
C ASN A 46 -0.06 -22.90 25.43
N ALA A 47 0.31 -21.83 24.72
CA ALA A 47 1.70 -21.42 24.49
C ALA A 47 2.53 -21.32 25.77
N SER A 48 2.01 -20.67 26.81
CA SER A 48 2.72 -20.53 28.08
C SER A 48 2.92 -21.86 28.79
N LEU A 49 1.91 -22.73 28.80
CA LEU A 49 1.96 -24.03 29.48
C LEU A 49 2.99 -24.97 28.82
N VAL A 50 3.02 -25.02 27.50
CA VAL A 50 3.92 -25.91 26.75
C VAL A 50 5.40 -25.48 26.81
N THR A 51 5.73 -24.36 27.47
CA THR A 51 7.12 -24.00 27.77
C THR A 51 7.72 -24.76 28.95
N TYR A 52 6.90 -25.44 29.76
CA TYR A 52 7.37 -26.18 30.95
C TYR A 52 6.56 -27.43 31.29
N ALA A 53 5.53 -27.78 30.52
CA ALA A 53 4.68 -28.94 30.77
C ALA A 53 4.42 -29.75 29.49
N HIS A 54 4.10 -31.03 29.66
CA HIS A 54 3.73 -31.92 28.54
C HIS A 54 2.47 -31.39 27.85
N PRO A 55 2.32 -31.48 26.51
CA PRO A 55 1.09 -31.07 25.82
C PRO A 55 -0.19 -31.82 26.25
N SER A 56 -0.06 -32.91 27.01
CA SER A 56 -1.18 -33.69 27.58
C SER A 56 -1.44 -33.38 29.05
N ASP A 57 -0.79 -32.35 29.60
CA ASP A 57 -1.06 -31.87 30.95
C ASP A 57 -2.53 -31.49 31.08
N SER A 58 -3.17 -31.95 32.15
CA SER A 58 -4.61 -31.73 32.41
C SER A 58 -5.01 -30.25 32.48
N ARG A 59 -4.06 -29.34 32.69
CA ARG A 59 -4.28 -27.89 32.71
C ARG A 59 -4.35 -27.28 31.31
N ALA A 60 -3.93 -28.01 30.27
CA ALA A 60 -4.01 -27.53 28.90
C ALA A 60 -5.47 -27.41 28.48
N ALA A 61 -5.82 -26.29 27.84
CA ALA A 61 -7.09 -26.20 27.13
C ALA A 61 -7.12 -27.26 26.02
N ALA A 62 -8.31 -27.74 25.68
CA ALA A 62 -8.48 -28.74 24.64
C ALA A 62 -7.81 -28.30 23.33
N TRP A 63 -7.06 -29.21 22.73
CA TRP A 63 -6.47 -29.02 21.41
C TRP A 63 -7.58 -29.15 20.37
N THR A 64 -7.95 -28.04 19.74
CA THR A 64 -9.04 -28.00 18.75
C THR A 64 -8.55 -27.37 17.43
N ALA A 65 -9.19 -27.76 16.34
CA ALA A 65 -9.00 -27.19 15.00
C ALA A 65 -10.06 -26.11 14.74
N ASP A 66 -10.00 -25.02 15.51
CA ASP A 66 -10.97 -23.93 15.35
C ASP A 66 -10.72 -23.17 14.04
N THR A 67 -11.78 -22.67 13.42
CA THR A 67 -11.65 -21.77 12.27
C THR A 67 -11.01 -20.46 12.72
N TYR A 68 -9.92 -20.08 12.06
CA TYR A 68 -9.26 -18.81 12.28
C TYR A 68 -9.67 -17.83 11.17
N VAL A 69 -10.26 -16.70 11.54
CA VAL A 69 -10.66 -15.66 10.58
C VAL A 69 -9.69 -14.49 10.69
N ILE A 70 -8.96 -14.22 9.60
CA ILE A 70 -7.99 -13.12 9.55
C ILE A 70 -8.68 -11.79 9.87
N GLY A 71 -8.04 -10.97 10.71
CA GLY A 71 -8.59 -9.69 11.19
C GLY A 71 -9.69 -9.79 12.25
N ARG A 72 -10.17 -11.00 12.60
CA ARG A 72 -11.19 -11.19 13.64
C ARG A 72 -10.75 -12.12 14.78
N SER A 73 -10.08 -13.21 14.46
CA SER A 73 -9.58 -14.16 15.46
C SER A 73 -8.33 -13.62 16.14
N THR A 74 -8.22 -13.83 17.44
CA THR A 74 -6.97 -13.57 18.18
C THR A 74 -6.00 -14.72 17.98
N PRO A 75 -4.66 -14.49 18.07
CA PRO A 75 -3.66 -15.56 17.94
C PRO A 75 -3.91 -16.76 18.86
N SER A 76 -4.54 -16.57 20.02
CA SER A 76 -4.88 -17.64 20.96
C SER A 76 -5.92 -18.64 20.45
N ALA A 77 -6.63 -18.32 19.37
CA ALA A 77 -7.48 -19.29 18.65
C ALA A 77 -6.64 -20.32 17.87
N TRP A 78 -5.40 -19.99 17.55
CA TRP A 78 -4.46 -20.88 16.86
C TRP A 78 -3.75 -21.80 17.85
N SER A 79 -3.72 -23.10 17.55
CA SER A 79 -3.08 -24.10 18.42
C SER A 79 -1.55 -24.04 18.33
N ALA A 80 -0.86 -23.90 19.47
CA ALA A 80 0.61 -23.91 19.52
C ALA A 80 1.22 -25.28 19.10
N TYR A 81 0.45 -26.37 19.23
CA TYR A 81 0.85 -27.70 18.78
C TYR A 81 -0.25 -28.27 17.90
N GLN A 82 0.16 -29.00 16.87
CA GLN A 82 -0.75 -29.72 15.98
C GLN A 82 -0.39 -31.20 15.99
N PHE A 83 -1.40 -32.05 16.16
CA PHE A 83 -1.23 -33.49 16.25
C PHE A 83 -2.06 -34.14 15.16
N LYS A 84 -1.44 -35.04 14.40
CA LYS A 84 -2.06 -35.63 13.21
C LYS A 84 -3.42 -36.28 13.49
N GLU A 85 -3.65 -36.76 14.71
CA GLU A 85 -4.85 -37.51 15.10
C GLU A 85 -5.80 -36.72 16.01
N ILE A 86 -5.42 -35.50 16.43
CA ILE A 86 -6.21 -34.68 17.38
C ILE A 86 -6.59 -33.33 16.77
N VAL A 87 -5.66 -32.68 16.08
CA VAL A 87 -5.86 -31.35 15.47
C VAL A 87 -5.45 -31.44 14.01
N GLN A 88 -6.45 -31.48 13.14
CA GLN A 88 -6.30 -31.54 11.69
C GLN A 88 -7.20 -30.53 11.00
N GLY A 89 -6.83 -30.16 9.78
CA GLY A 89 -7.66 -29.31 8.93
C GLY A 89 -7.89 -27.94 9.56
N LEU A 90 -6.82 -27.28 10.01
CA LEU A 90 -6.93 -25.91 10.51
C LEU A 90 -7.39 -25.01 9.38
N LEU A 91 -8.65 -24.60 9.47
CA LEU A 91 -9.31 -23.77 8.49
C LEU A 91 -9.02 -22.31 8.78
N THR A 92 -8.27 -21.67 7.89
CA THR A 92 -8.02 -20.22 7.92
C THR A 92 -8.88 -19.55 6.88
N SER A 93 -9.79 -18.69 7.32
CA SER A 93 -10.60 -17.86 6.43
C SER A 93 -10.01 -16.47 6.31
N PHE A 94 -9.83 -16.01 5.09
CA PHE A 94 -9.30 -14.69 4.79
C PHE A 94 -9.95 -14.13 3.54
N THR A 95 -9.86 -12.82 3.40
CA THR A 95 -10.39 -12.12 2.25
C THR A 95 -9.23 -11.54 1.46
N LEU A 96 -9.26 -11.72 0.14
CA LEU A 96 -8.39 -11.01 -0.79
C LEU A 96 -9.22 -10.10 -1.67
N ALA A 97 -8.73 -8.89 -1.91
CA ALA A 97 -9.27 -8.08 -3.00
C ALA A 97 -9.13 -8.85 -4.32
N ALA A 98 -10.02 -8.62 -5.29
CA ALA A 98 -10.00 -9.33 -6.57
C ALA A 98 -8.64 -9.27 -7.28
N ALA A 99 -7.97 -8.12 -7.25
CA ALA A 99 -6.60 -7.95 -7.77
C ALA A 99 -5.56 -8.76 -6.98
N GLN A 100 -5.76 -8.94 -5.68
CA GLN A 100 -4.89 -9.76 -4.86
C GLN A 100 -5.03 -11.25 -5.22
N ALA A 101 -6.25 -11.72 -5.43
CA ALA A 101 -6.53 -13.11 -5.80
C ALA A 101 -6.10 -13.47 -7.23
N ALA A 102 -5.90 -12.49 -8.12
CA ALA A 102 -5.51 -12.74 -9.51
C ALA A 102 -4.03 -13.14 -9.70
N ALA A 103 -3.16 -12.90 -8.71
CA ALA A 103 -1.72 -13.21 -8.78
C ALA A 103 -1.38 -14.45 -7.94
N ASP A 104 -0.24 -15.09 -8.25
CA ASP A 104 0.32 -16.18 -7.45
C ASP A 104 0.71 -15.70 -6.05
N ARG A 105 0.43 -16.49 -5.02
CA ARG A 105 0.64 -16.12 -3.63
C ARG A 105 1.36 -17.21 -2.84
N THR A 106 2.25 -16.80 -1.93
CA THR A 106 3.20 -17.74 -1.30
C THR A 106 3.01 -17.94 0.21
N PRO A 107 2.04 -18.74 0.70
CA PRO A 107 1.99 -19.09 2.11
C PRO A 107 3.35 -19.54 2.67
N ARG A 108 3.73 -19.04 3.85
CA ARG A 108 4.87 -19.57 4.61
C ARG A 108 4.37 -20.14 5.93
N ILE A 109 4.86 -21.30 6.32
CA ILE A 109 4.49 -21.91 7.60
C ILE A 109 5.78 -22.16 8.36
N GLY A 110 5.91 -21.47 9.51
CA GLY A 110 7.04 -21.63 10.40
C GLY A 110 6.82 -22.78 11.37
N ILE A 111 7.81 -23.65 11.42
CA ILE A 111 7.83 -24.84 12.26
C ILE A 111 9.09 -24.77 13.10
N THR A 112 8.94 -24.64 14.42
CA THR A 112 10.12 -24.64 15.28
C THR A 112 10.65 -26.04 15.49
N THR A 113 9.77 -27.04 15.50
CA THR A 113 10.16 -28.45 15.63
C THR A 113 9.02 -29.40 15.22
N ALA A 114 9.40 -30.59 14.78
CA ALA A 114 8.50 -31.65 14.40
C ALA A 114 8.93 -33.00 15.00
N LYS A 115 7.96 -33.88 15.23
CA LYS A 115 8.17 -35.28 15.64
C LYS A 115 7.60 -36.20 14.57
N ALA A 116 8.29 -37.32 14.32
CA ALA A 116 7.88 -38.33 13.34
C ALA A 116 7.67 -37.79 11.91
N GLY A 117 8.47 -36.79 11.52
CA GLY A 117 8.40 -36.17 10.19
C GLY A 117 7.13 -35.35 9.96
N GLY A 118 6.53 -34.85 11.04
CA GLY A 118 5.40 -33.93 11.01
C GLY A 118 5.64 -32.75 10.07
N ARG A 119 4.79 -32.57 9.07
CA ARG A 119 4.87 -31.42 8.15
C ARG A 119 3.51 -30.96 7.65
N PRO A 120 3.32 -29.66 7.33
CA PRO A 120 2.05 -29.13 6.88
C PRO A 120 1.86 -29.39 5.39
N GLN A 121 0.64 -29.69 5.01
CA GLN A 121 0.14 -29.62 3.64
C GLN A 121 -0.96 -28.56 3.58
N VAL A 122 -0.99 -27.80 2.49
CA VAL A 122 -1.92 -26.69 2.32
C VAL A 122 -2.94 -27.03 1.24
N THR A 123 -4.21 -26.81 1.54
CA THR A 123 -5.32 -26.89 0.58
C THR A 123 -6.04 -25.55 0.55
N VAL A 124 -6.42 -25.08 -0.64
CA VAL A 124 -7.15 -23.82 -0.85
C VAL A 124 -8.48 -24.12 -1.51
N ASN A 125 -9.58 -23.65 -0.89
CA ASN A 125 -10.97 -23.81 -1.34
C ASN A 125 -11.35 -25.25 -1.74
N ASP A 126 -10.66 -26.25 -1.17
CA ASP A 126 -10.75 -27.67 -1.54
C ASP A 126 -10.46 -27.99 -3.03
N THR A 127 -9.98 -27.02 -3.81
CA THR A 127 -9.74 -27.15 -5.26
C THR A 127 -8.26 -27.31 -5.60
N TRP A 128 -7.37 -26.73 -4.79
CA TRP A 128 -5.94 -26.85 -4.97
C TRP A 128 -5.29 -27.39 -3.70
N THR A 129 -4.37 -28.33 -3.86
CA THR A 129 -3.60 -28.90 -2.75
C THR A 129 -2.11 -28.86 -3.11
N SER A 130 -1.29 -28.40 -2.17
CA SER A 130 0.14 -28.28 -2.35
C SER A 130 0.82 -29.64 -2.46
N ALA A 131 2.01 -29.65 -3.06
CA ALA A 131 2.95 -30.74 -2.84
C ALA A 131 3.28 -30.87 -1.34
N ILE A 132 3.65 -32.09 -0.93
CA ILE A 132 4.07 -32.37 0.44
C ILE A 132 5.52 -31.88 0.59
N PRO A 133 5.82 -30.99 1.55
CA PRO A 133 7.18 -30.51 1.75
C PRO A 133 8.11 -31.64 2.26
N ALA A 134 9.41 -31.43 2.12
CA ALA A 134 10.40 -32.32 2.71
C ALA A 134 10.30 -32.30 4.24
N ALA A 135 10.64 -33.40 4.90
CA ALA A 135 10.73 -33.41 6.35
C ALA A 135 11.91 -32.56 6.82
N ALA A 136 11.70 -31.72 7.83
CA ALA A 136 12.75 -30.92 8.43
C ALA A 136 13.76 -31.80 9.21
N ALA A 137 15.00 -31.34 9.32
CA ALA A 137 16.07 -32.04 10.04
C ALA A 137 15.99 -31.76 11.55
N GLU A 138 15.45 -32.68 12.33
CA GLU A 138 15.04 -32.42 13.72
C GLU A 138 16.12 -32.78 14.77
N PRO A 139 16.32 -31.96 15.82
CA PRO A 139 17.05 -32.37 17.01
C PRO A 139 16.25 -33.43 17.80
N SER A 140 16.88 -34.10 18.77
CA SER A 140 16.21 -35.12 19.60
C SER A 140 14.91 -34.58 20.23
N THR A 141 13.78 -35.16 19.81
CA THR A 141 12.41 -34.67 20.11
C THR A 141 11.88 -35.08 21.48
N ARG A 142 12.70 -35.76 22.31
CA ARG A 142 12.33 -36.12 23.69
C ARG A 142 12.03 -34.88 24.56
N SER A 143 12.51 -33.72 24.12
CA SER A 143 12.34 -32.42 24.76
C SER A 143 10.91 -31.84 24.60
N LEU A 144 10.14 -32.22 23.57
CA LEU A 144 8.75 -31.77 23.37
C LEU A 144 7.82 -32.26 24.49
N ALA A 145 8.08 -33.46 25.00
CA ALA A 145 7.31 -34.07 26.09
C ALA A 145 7.57 -33.39 27.45
N VAL A 146 8.63 -32.60 27.58
CA VAL A 146 9.05 -31.95 28.83
C VAL A 146 9.05 -30.43 28.75
N GLY A 147 8.36 -29.85 27.74
CA GLY A 147 8.16 -28.40 27.62
C GLY A 147 9.14 -27.66 26.71
N SER A 148 9.92 -28.35 25.88
CA SER A 148 10.78 -27.68 24.89
C SER A 148 10.03 -27.47 23.57
N TYR A 149 9.96 -26.23 23.12
CA TYR A 149 9.38 -25.84 21.83
C TYR A 149 10.43 -25.36 20.82
N ARG A 150 11.70 -25.29 21.23
CA ARG A 150 12.83 -24.79 20.43
C ARG A 150 13.45 -25.94 19.62
N GLY A 151 13.53 -25.77 18.31
CA GLY A 151 14.22 -26.69 17.39
C GLY A 151 14.99 -25.93 16.32
N ASN A 152 14.86 -26.37 15.06
CA ASN A 152 15.64 -25.87 13.92
C ASN A 152 15.03 -24.63 13.22
N ASN A 153 13.80 -24.24 13.58
CA ASN A 153 13.05 -23.15 12.95
C ASN A 153 13.00 -23.28 11.41
N HIS A 154 12.35 -24.34 10.94
CA HIS A 154 12.14 -24.60 9.53
C HIS A 154 10.97 -23.79 8.95
N THR A 155 11.15 -23.26 7.75
CA THR A 155 10.10 -22.57 6.99
C THR A 155 9.64 -23.43 5.83
N CYS A 156 8.35 -23.73 5.75
CA CYS A 156 7.73 -24.32 4.57
C CYS A 156 7.11 -23.22 3.71
N GLU A 157 7.46 -23.16 2.43
CA GLU A 157 6.85 -22.23 1.47
C GLU A 157 5.97 -22.98 0.48
N TYR A 158 4.82 -22.39 0.12
CA TYR A 158 3.85 -22.98 -0.79
C TYR A 158 3.49 -21.94 -1.83
N VAL A 159 3.67 -22.19 -3.13
CA VAL A 159 3.23 -21.24 -4.17
C VAL A 159 1.84 -21.65 -4.63
N ILE A 160 0.83 -20.83 -4.31
CA ILE A 160 -0.55 -21.01 -4.76
C ILE A 160 -0.72 -20.23 -6.07
N PRO A 161 -1.09 -20.88 -7.19
CA PRO A 161 -1.35 -20.17 -8.43
C PRO A 161 -2.57 -19.24 -8.31
N GLY A 162 -2.52 -18.03 -8.87
CA GLY A 162 -3.62 -17.05 -8.80
C GLY A 162 -4.96 -17.59 -9.33
N ALA A 163 -4.91 -18.43 -10.37
CA ALA A 163 -6.09 -19.11 -10.92
C ALA A 163 -6.84 -19.97 -9.88
N GLN A 164 -6.15 -20.48 -8.87
CA GLN A 164 -6.72 -21.32 -7.80
C GLN A 164 -7.32 -20.48 -6.66
N LEU A 165 -6.89 -19.22 -6.52
CA LEU A 165 -7.48 -18.27 -5.58
C LEU A 165 -8.79 -17.68 -6.14
N LEU A 166 -8.98 -17.70 -7.46
CA LEU A 166 -10.22 -17.25 -8.11
C LEU A 166 -11.27 -18.36 -8.29
N SER A 167 -10.90 -19.63 -8.09
CA SER A 167 -11.86 -20.74 -8.17
C SER A 167 -12.84 -20.68 -6.99
N ARG A 168 -14.09 -20.32 -7.26
CA ARG A 168 -15.17 -20.33 -6.26
C ARG A 168 -15.44 -21.76 -5.77
N HIS A 169 -15.67 -21.90 -4.47
CA HIS A 169 -16.36 -23.05 -3.89
C HIS A 169 -17.71 -23.23 -4.60
N GLN A 170 -17.87 -24.30 -5.38
CA GLN A 170 -19.20 -24.80 -5.70
C GLN A 170 -19.66 -25.71 -4.56
N HIS A 171 -20.15 -25.13 -3.47
CA HIS A 171 -20.89 -25.95 -2.51
C HIS A 171 -22.25 -26.31 -3.13
N PRO A 172 -22.61 -27.61 -3.25
CA PRO A 172 -23.98 -27.97 -3.57
C PRO A 172 -24.88 -27.42 -2.43
N PRO A 173 -26.07 -26.88 -2.74
CA PRO A 173 -26.89 -26.21 -1.76
C PRO A 173 -27.21 -27.17 -0.60
N HIS A 174 -27.00 -26.66 0.62
CA HIS A 174 -27.40 -27.30 1.87
C HIS A 174 -28.76 -27.97 1.72
N ARG A 175 -28.81 -29.31 1.83
CA ARG A 175 -30.05 -29.99 2.20
C ARG A 175 -30.42 -29.50 3.59
N ARG A 176 -31.33 -28.53 3.64
CA ARG A 176 -32.06 -28.17 4.85
C ARG A 176 -32.52 -29.48 5.52
N HIS A 177 -32.11 -29.69 6.76
CA HIS A 177 -32.81 -30.59 7.66
C HIS A 177 -34.27 -30.12 7.76
N GLN A 178 -35.16 -30.73 6.97
CA GLN A 178 -36.57 -30.75 7.31
C GLN A 178 -36.73 -31.69 8.50
N ARG A 179 -36.97 -31.09 9.67
CA ARG A 179 -37.72 -31.76 10.73
C ARG A 179 -39.10 -32.10 10.17
N VAL A 180 -39.39 -33.39 10.00
CA VAL A 180 -40.75 -33.91 10.09
C VAL A 180 -40.76 -34.90 11.24
N GLY A 181 -41.47 -34.54 12.30
CA GLY A 181 -41.63 -35.38 13.47
C GLY A 181 -42.59 -36.53 13.22
N GLY A 182 -42.26 -37.66 13.85
CA GLY A 182 -43.22 -38.58 14.46
C GLY A 182 -43.91 -39.59 13.54
N ARG A 183 -43.52 -40.87 13.67
CA ARG A 183 -44.33 -41.89 14.37
C ARG A 183 -43.57 -43.21 14.52
N ARG A 184 -43.97 -43.93 15.58
CA ARG A 184 -43.42 -45.14 16.20
C ARG A 184 -43.49 -46.40 15.32
N GLY A 185 -42.59 -47.37 15.57
CA GLY A 185 -42.82 -48.80 15.31
C GLY A 185 -41.57 -49.61 14.89
N PRO A 186 -41.11 -50.65 15.63
CA PRO A 186 -39.88 -51.41 15.37
C PRO A 186 -40.17 -52.82 14.76
N PRO A 187 -39.22 -53.80 14.78
CA PRO A 187 -38.16 -54.07 13.81
C PRO A 187 -38.32 -55.47 13.14
N GLN A 188 -37.37 -55.90 12.28
CA GLN A 188 -36.78 -57.27 12.18
C GLN A 188 -36.47 -57.76 10.75
N SER A 189 -35.33 -58.48 10.66
CA SER A 189 -35.03 -59.63 9.78
C SER A 189 -34.94 -59.40 8.27
N GLN A 190 -34.28 -60.20 7.42
CA GLN A 190 -33.18 -61.16 7.39
C GLN A 190 -33.09 -61.58 5.88
N LEU A 191 -31.97 -62.17 5.43
CA LEU A 191 -31.88 -63.18 4.34
C LEU A 191 -32.22 -62.72 2.88
N ARG A 192 -31.26 -62.68 1.94
CA ARG A 192 -30.60 -63.76 1.13
C ARG A 192 -31.29 -64.10 -0.22
N PHE A 193 -30.48 -64.00 -1.28
CA PHE A 193 -30.35 -64.86 -2.50
C PHE A 193 -31.56 -65.17 -3.44
N ARG A 194 -31.41 -64.87 -4.75
CA ARG A 194 -31.15 -65.83 -5.87
C ARG A 194 -31.37 -65.20 -7.28
N ARG A 195 -30.45 -65.48 -8.22
CA ARG A 195 -30.60 -65.47 -9.71
C ARG A 195 -31.36 -66.75 -10.18
N PRO A 196 -31.55 -67.15 -11.48
CA PRO A 196 -31.21 -66.54 -12.81
C PRO A 196 -32.24 -66.71 -13.99
N GLY A 197 -32.01 -65.96 -15.10
CA GLY A 197 -32.17 -66.37 -16.53
C GLY A 197 -33.56 -66.31 -17.20
N PRO A 198 -33.68 -66.39 -18.56
CA PRO A 198 -32.66 -66.71 -19.58
C PRO A 198 -32.55 -65.72 -20.78
N ALA A 199 -31.64 -66.07 -21.69
CA ALA A 199 -31.11 -65.31 -22.82
C ALA A 199 -31.84 -65.53 -24.16
N LEU A 200 -31.56 -64.65 -25.14
CA LEU A 200 -31.61 -64.96 -26.58
C LEU A 200 -30.46 -64.23 -27.32
N ARG A 201 -29.85 -64.96 -28.26
CA ARG A 201 -28.61 -64.67 -29.02
C ARG A 201 -28.89 -64.07 -30.41
N ALA A 202 -27.94 -63.30 -30.96
CA ALA A 202 -27.25 -63.55 -32.25
C ALA A 202 -26.16 -62.47 -32.51
N GLY A 203 -24.93 -62.87 -32.89
CA GLY A 203 -23.78 -61.99 -33.22
C GLY A 203 -23.62 -61.75 -34.74
N PRO A 204 -22.40 -61.69 -35.33
CA PRO A 204 -21.08 -61.19 -34.88
C PRO A 204 -20.47 -60.16 -35.88
N THR A 205 -19.52 -59.31 -35.50
CA THR A 205 -18.08 -59.27 -35.93
C THR A 205 -17.60 -57.84 -35.61
N GLY A 206 -16.52 -57.60 -34.87
CA GLY A 206 -15.16 -57.59 -35.39
C GLY A 206 -14.63 -56.15 -35.49
N ALA A 207 -14.09 -55.58 -34.41
CA ALA A 207 -13.27 -54.36 -34.48
C ALA A 207 -12.25 -54.31 -33.33
N ARG A 208 -10.98 -54.51 -33.67
CA ARG A 208 -9.85 -53.90 -32.96
C ARG A 208 -9.66 -52.50 -33.54
N CYS A 209 -9.51 -51.47 -32.71
CA CYS A 209 -8.44 -50.47 -32.82
C CYS A 209 -8.56 -49.35 -31.77
N ALA A 210 -7.40 -49.08 -31.16
CA ALA A 210 -6.89 -47.79 -30.71
C ALA A 210 -7.76 -46.90 -29.82
N VAL A 211 -7.34 -46.85 -28.55
CA VAL A 211 -7.51 -45.73 -27.63
C VAL A 211 -6.94 -44.45 -28.27
N ALA A 212 -7.79 -43.46 -28.52
CA ALA A 212 -7.38 -42.08 -28.74
C ALA A 212 -7.75 -41.26 -27.49
N PRO A 213 -6.87 -40.38 -26.99
CA PRO A 213 -7.16 -39.60 -25.80
C PRO A 213 -8.25 -38.56 -26.13
N ALA A 214 -9.26 -38.49 -25.27
CA ALA A 214 -10.26 -37.44 -25.31
C ALA A 214 -9.55 -36.08 -25.16
N ARG A 215 -9.84 -35.18 -26.11
CA ARG A 215 -9.37 -33.79 -26.11
C ARG A 215 -9.81 -33.07 -24.81
N PRO A 216 -9.00 -32.16 -24.27
CA PRO A 216 -9.41 -31.32 -23.15
C PRO A 216 -10.63 -30.49 -23.59
N GLN A 217 -11.74 -30.62 -22.86
CA GLN A 217 -12.84 -29.68 -23.02
C GLN A 217 -12.36 -28.33 -22.52
N ASP A 218 -12.46 -27.34 -23.40
CA ASP A 218 -12.17 -25.94 -23.12
C ASP A 218 -12.77 -25.51 -21.78
N ALA A 219 -11.88 -25.17 -20.85
CA ALA A 219 -12.20 -24.36 -19.69
C ALA A 219 -12.66 -23.00 -20.22
N ARG A 220 -13.96 -22.89 -20.49
CA ARG A 220 -14.60 -21.59 -20.72
C ARG A 220 -14.36 -20.75 -19.47
N ASN A 221 -13.48 -19.75 -19.61
CA ASN A 221 -13.36 -18.62 -18.71
C ASN A 221 -14.76 -18.07 -18.44
N VAL A 222 -15.28 -18.36 -17.25
CA VAL A 222 -16.38 -17.61 -16.69
C VAL A 222 -15.74 -16.33 -16.16
N PRO A 223 -16.11 -15.13 -16.65
CA PRO A 223 -15.61 -13.89 -16.09
C PRO A 223 -16.04 -13.82 -14.63
N GLY A 224 -15.08 -13.65 -13.71
CA GLY A 224 -15.40 -13.35 -12.32
C GLY A 224 -16.13 -12.00 -12.23
N PRO A 225 -17.07 -11.81 -11.29
CA PRO A 225 -17.74 -10.52 -11.14
C PRO A 225 -16.73 -9.48 -10.67
N GLU A 226 -16.78 -8.32 -11.31
CA GLU A 226 -16.02 -7.12 -10.97
C GLU A 226 -16.35 -6.69 -9.53
N GLY A 227 -15.30 -6.47 -8.71
CA GLY A 227 -15.38 -5.64 -7.51
C GLY A 227 -15.70 -6.29 -6.16
N GLU A 228 -15.85 -7.62 -6.04
CA GLU A 228 -16.09 -8.26 -4.73
C GLU A 228 -14.83 -8.92 -4.15
N ASP A 229 -14.62 -8.66 -2.86
CA ASP A 229 -13.68 -9.34 -1.97
C ASP A 229 -13.89 -10.86 -2.00
N VAL A 230 -12.83 -11.62 -2.32
CA VAL A 230 -12.88 -13.08 -2.43
C VAL A 230 -12.57 -13.70 -1.08
N VAL A 231 -13.57 -14.34 -0.47
CA VAL A 231 -13.37 -15.13 0.75
C VAL A 231 -12.77 -16.47 0.38
N LEU A 232 -11.61 -16.76 0.97
CA LEU A 232 -10.82 -17.95 0.74
C LEU A 232 -10.67 -18.75 2.03
N HIS A 233 -10.54 -20.06 1.84
CA HIS A 233 -10.34 -21.03 2.90
C HIS A 233 -9.02 -21.75 2.65
N LEU A 234 -8.06 -21.54 3.54
CA LEU A 234 -6.80 -22.27 3.56
C LEU A 234 -6.84 -23.30 4.68
N THR A 235 -6.86 -24.56 4.30
CA THR A 235 -6.83 -25.71 5.20
C THR A 235 -5.40 -26.19 5.35
N ILE A 236 -4.92 -26.33 6.59
CA ILE A 236 -3.60 -26.89 6.90
C ILE A 236 -3.77 -28.27 7.54
N GLU A 237 -3.19 -29.27 6.91
CA GLU A 237 -3.19 -30.65 7.40
C GLU A 237 -1.77 -31.11 7.77
N ILE A 238 -1.67 -31.91 8.82
CA ILE A 238 -0.40 -32.45 9.30
C ILE A 238 -0.19 -33.88 8.78
N LEU A 239 0.91 -34.07 8.05
CA LEU A 239 1.35 -35.37 7.56
C LEU A 239 2.50 -35.92 8.39
N GLY A 240 2.61 -37.25 8.50
CA GLY A 240 3.67 -37.95 9.23
C GLY A 240 3.99 -39.31 8.62
N LEU A 241 5.13 -39.90 8.98
CA LEU A 241 5.53 -41.23 8.49
C LEU A 241 4.52 -42.31 8.95
N HIS A 242 4.21 -43.26 8.06
CA HIS A 242 3.15 -44.25 8.19
C HIS A 242 3.18 -44.99 9.55
N GLY A 243 2.09 -44.88 10.33
CA GLY A 243 1.82 -45.73 11.49
C GLY A 243 2.13 -45.17 12.88
N GLY A 244 2.58 -43.91 13.01
CA GLY A 244 2.78 -43.26 14.32
C GLY A 244 2.12 -41.89 14.40
N ALA A 245 1.64 -41.52 15.60
CA ALA A 245 1.08 -40.19 15.87
C ALA A 245 2.12 -39.10 15.54
N GLY A 246 1.91 -38.42 14.40
CA GLY A 246 2.71 -37.26 13.99
C GLY A 246 2.37 -36.06 14.88
N MET A 247 3.38 -35.40 15.43
CA MET A 247 3.22 -34.19 16.24
C MET A 247 4.11 -33.10 15.66
N ILE A 248 3.58 -31.89 15.51
CA ILE A 248 4.36 -30.70 15.19
C ILE A 248 4.25 -29.72 16.36
N GLY A 249 5.40 -29.29 16.88
CA GLY A 249 5.49 -28.10 17.72
C GLY A 249 5.53 -26.87 16.81
N VAL A 250 4.43 -26.15 16.72
CA VAL A 250 4.31 -24.97 15.85
C VAL A 250 4.56 -23.73 16.70
N CYS A 251 5.78 -23.21 16.71
CA CYS A 251 6.09 -22.05 17.53
C CYS A 251 6.79 -20.91 16.80
N SER A 252 6.31 -20.57 15.61
CA SER A 252 6.22 -19.19 15.16
C SER A 252 5.49 -19.15 13.83
N GLY A 253 4.31 -18.55 13.82
CA GLY A 253 3.59 -18.17 12.60
C GLY A 253 3.17 -19.27 11.63
N ALA A 254 1.86 -19.51 11.54
CA ALA A 254 1.31 -19.63 10.19
C ALA A 254 1.39 -18.21 9.57
N ALA A 255 2.56 -17.85 9.05
CA ALA A 255 2.73 -16.65 8.26
C ALA A 255 2.45 -17.00 6.81
N VAL A 256 1.19 -17.30 6.47
CA VAL A 256 0.82 -17.46 5.07
C VAL A 256 1.10 -16.13 4.35
N GLU A 257 2.28 -16.02 3.71
CA GLU A 257 2.84 -14.77 3.24
C GLU A 257 2.58 -14.56 1.75
N LEU A 258 1.44 -13.98 1.43
CA LEU A 258 1.07 -13.71 0.05
C LEU A 258 1.83 -12.49 -0.53
N ARG A 259 3.11 -12.60 -0.88
CA ARG A 259 3.83 -11.57 -1.70
C ARG A 259 3.24 -11.52 -3.13
N GLY A 260 3.12 -10.40 -3.84
CA GLY A 260 3.13 -8.99 -3.49
C GLY A 260 1.94 -8.29 -4.18
N CYS A 261 1.38 -7.26 -3.57
CA CYS A 261 0.30 -6.48 -4.17
C CYS A 261 0.92 -5.46 -5.11
N HIS A 262 0.39 -5.38 -6.33
CA HIS A 262 0.64 -4.23 -7.20
C HIS A 262 -0.60 -3.35 -7.13
N VAL A 263 -0.41 -2.05 -7.26
CA VAL A 263 -1.46 -1.06 -7.44
C VAL A 263 -1.39 -0.55 -8.86
N ARG A 264 -2.55 -0.19 -9.40
CA ARG A 264 -2.58 0.60 -10.63
C ARG A 264 -1.99 1.97 -10.35
N ALA A 265 -1.17 2.41 -11.28
CA ALA A 265 -0.66 3.77 -11.34
C ALA A 265 -0.59 4.21 -12.79
N TYR A 266 -0.44 5.51 -13.01
CA TYR A 266 -0.04 6.06 -14.30
C TYR A 266 1.42 6.50 -14.22
N GLY A 267 2.27 5.89 -15.04
CA GLY A 267 3.72 6.11 -14.99
C GLY A 267 4.34 6.35 -16.36
N PHE A 268 5.62 6.73 -16.38
CA PHE A 268 6.41 6.93 -17.59
C PHE A 268 7.85 6.44 -17.41
N LYS A 269 8.44 5.85 -18.47
CA LYS A 269 9.84 5.34 -18.48
C LYS A 269 10.83 6.28 -19.15
N THR A 270 10.33 7.24 -19.93
CA THR A 270 11.17 8.15 -20.71
C THR A 270 10.57 9.54 -20.63
N ASN A 271 11.43 10.52 -20.39
CA ASN A 271 11.07 11.93 -20.44
C ASN A 271 10.49 12.29 -21.82
N GLY A 272 9.42 13.09 -21.87
CA GLY A 272 8.67 13.32 -23.11
C GLY A 272 7.51 14.31 -23.02
N GLY A 273 6.47 14.06 -23.85
CA GLY A 273 5.28 14.90 -24.08
C GLY A 273 4.33 14.91 -22.89
N PRO A 274 2.99 14.84 -22.98
CA PRO A 274 2.04 14.60 -21.86
C PRO A 274 1.75 13.11 -21.54
N GLU A 275 2.23 12.18 -22.35
CA GLU A 275 1.86 10.76 -22.32
C GLU A 275 2.36 10.02 -21.07
N VAL A 276 1.44 9.29 -20.43
CA VAL A 276 1.69 8.32 -19.36
C VAL A 276 0.94 7.04 -19.70
N GLU A 277 1.41 5.90 -19.19
CA GLU A 277 0.75 4.61 -19.38
C GLU A 277 0.29 4.02 -18.05
N GLU A 278 -0.80 3.26 -18.08
CA GLU A 278 -1.23 2.51 -16.91
C GLU A 278 -0.22 1.39 -16.64
N VAL A 279 0.26 1.33 -15.42
CA VAL A 279 1.28 0.39 -14.95
C VAL A 279 0.85 -0.27 -13.66
N GLN A 280 1.46 -1.42 -13.39
CA GLN A 280 1.35 -2.11 -12.12
C GLN A 280 2.65 -1.88 -11.35
N VAL A 281 2.57 -1.17 -10.23
CA VAL A 281 3.73 -0.91 -9.34
C VAL A 281 3.49 -1.55 -7.99
N PRO A 282 4.53 -1.98 -7.25
CA PRO A 282 4.36 -2.55 -5.92
C PRO A 282 3.56 -1.60 -5.01
N THR A 283 2.59 -2.12 -4.25
CA THR A 283 1.91 -1.34 -3.21
C THR A 283 2.96 -0.83 -2.21
N PRO A 284 3.08 0.49 -1.99
CA PRO A 284 4.07 1.02 -1.09
C PRO A 284 3.66 0.72 0.37
N ALA A 285 4.65 0.53 1.24
CA ALA A 285 4.44 0.34 2.69
C ALA A 285 4.92 1.58 3.45
N PRO A 286 4.14 2.11 4.41
CA PRO A 286 4.55 3.30 5.14
C PRO A 286 5.68 3.00 6.12
N GLY A 287 6.78 3.75 6.02
CA GLY A 287 7.89 3.73 6.97
C GLY A 287 7.61 4.55 8.24
N PRO A 288 8.57 4.64 9.17
CA PRO A 288 8.40 5.43 10.40
C PRO A 288 8.02 6.88 10.10
N GLY A 289 7.02 7.43 10.81
CA GLY A 289 6.55 8.79 10.57
C GLY A 289 5.70 8.98 9.31
N GLN A 290 5.38 7.91 8.58
CA GLN A 290 4.62 7.99 7.33
C GLN A 290 3.24 7.34 7.45
N VAL A 291 2.36 7.68 6.53
CA VAL A 291 1.03 7.07 6.37
C VAL A 291 0.87 6.55 4.95
N LEU A 292 0.07 5.49 4.80
CA LEU A 292 -0.41 5.01 3.51
C LEU A 292 -1.80 5.59 3.25
N ILE A 293 -2.00 6.21 2.10
CA ILE A 293 -3.25 6.83 1.70
C ILE A 293 -3.83 6.02 0.54
N GLU A 294 -5.08 5.57 0.68
CA GLU A 294 -5.91 5.11 -0.44
C GLU A 294 -6.41 6.35 -1.17
N VAL A 295 -5.94 6.56 -2.40
CA VAL A 295 -6.16 7.79 -3.17
C VAL A 295 -7.56 7.77 -3.78
N ALA A 296 -8.36 8.78 -3.45
CA ALA A 296 -9.67 9.00 -4.09
C ALA A 296 -9.54 9.97 -5.28
N TYR A 297 -8.73 11.01 -5.13
CA TYR A 297 -8.49 12.02 -6.16
C TYR A 297 -7.05 12.52 -6.08
N ALA A 298 -6.44 12.75 -7.23
CA ALA A 298 -5.14 13.41 -7.35
C ALA A 298 -5.30 14.77 -8.04
N GLY A 299 -4.56 15.77 -7.56
CA GLY A 299 -4.48 17.08 -8.21
C GLY A 299 -3.49 17.06 -9.39
N VAL A 300 -3.76 17.88 -10.40
CA VAL A 300 -2.88 18.02 -11.58
C VAL A 300 -2.20 19.39 -11.52
N ASN A 301 -0.87 19.36 -11.48
CA ASN A 301 0.03 20.48 -11.28
C ASN A 301 1.05 20.61 -12.42
N PHE A 302 1.49 21.84 -12.67
CA PHE A 302 2.51 22.09 -13.70
C PHE A 302 3.87 21.43 -13.37
N ALA A 303 4.14 21.16 -12.09
CA ALA A 303 5.35 20.43 -11.67
C ALA A 303 5.45 19.04 -12.30
N GLU A 304 4.33 18.35 -12.54
CA GLU A 304 4.37 17.04 -13.20
C GLU A 304 4.73 17.15 -14.69
N VAL A 305 4.37 18.27 -15.34
CA VAL A 305 4.82 18.56 -16.71
C VAL A 305 6.33 18.77 -16.74
N GLN A 306 6.88 19.48 -15.76
CA GLN A 306 8.33 19.68 -15.63
C GLN A 306 9.06 18.37 -15.31
N HIS A 307 8.51 17.55 -14.41
CA HIS A 307 9.02 16.21 -14.10
C HIS A 307 9.12 15.37 -15.37
N ARG A 308 8.04 15.31 -16.15
CA ARG A 308 8.02 14.54 -17.39
C ARG A 308 8.90 15.10 -18.51
N ARG A 309 9.29 16.37 -18.45
CA ARG A 309 10.27 16.97 -19.37
C ARG A 309 11.72 16.71 -18.97
N GLY A 310 11.95 15.98 -17.88
CA GLY A 310 13.28 15.66 -17.36
C GLY A 310 13.91 16.77 -16.52
N GLU A 311 13.14 17.80 -16.12
CA GLU A 311 13.65 18.85 -15.24
C GLU A 311 13.97 18.32 -13.82
N PHE A 312 13.46 17.13 -13.50
CA PHE A 312 13.68 16.43 -12.24
C PHE A 312 14.61 15.19 -12.37
N GLY A 313 15.21 14.97 -13.55
CA GLY A 313 16.06 13.82 -13.82
C GLY A 313 15.44 12.80 -14.78
N GLU A 314 16.14 11.70 -15.01
CA GLU A 314 15.61 10.55 -15.74
C GLU A 314 14.79 9.65 -14.81
N PRO A 315 13.73 8.98 -15.29
CA PRO A 315 12.95 8.06 -14.48
C PRO A 315 13.80 6.94 -13.87
N ASP A 316 13.65 6.73 -12.56
CA ASP A 316 14.43 5.76 -11.79
C ASP A 316 13.58 4.91 -10.82
N GLY A 317 12.26 5.09 -10.85
CA GLY A 317 11.33 4.34 -10.00
C GLY A 317 11.20 2.84 -10.34
N PRO A 318 10.44 2.08 -9.52
CA PRO A 318 10.32 0.62 -9.64
C PRO A 318 9.92 0.16 -11.04
N GLY A 319 10.66 -0.82 -11.59
CA GLY A 319 10.43 -1.30 -12.97
C GLY A 319 10.81 -0.30 -14.06
N GLY A 320 11.57 0.75 -13.70
CA GLY A 320 11.98 1.85 -14.58
C GLY A 320 10.88 2.89 -14.81
N TYR A 321 9.84 2.92 -13.96
CA TYR A 321 8.72 3.85 -14.07
C TYR A 321 8.74 4.89 -12.97
N ASP A 322 8.63 6.15 -13.35
CA ASP A 322 8.24 7.21 -12.43
C ASP A 322 6.73 7.41 -12.47
N VAL A 323 6.14 7.60 -11.29
CA VAL A 323 4.70 7.89 -11.12
C VAL A 323 4.55 9.37 -10.76
N PRO A 324 3.93 10.21 -11.62
CA PRO A 324 3.66 11.61 -11.29
C PRO A 324 2.62 11.78 -10.17
N GLY A 325 2.33 13.02 -9.81
CA GLY A 325 1.26 13.40 -8.90
C GLY A 325 1.80 13.98 -7.60
N LEU A 326 1.71 15.29 -7.47
CA LEU A 326 2.29 16.07 -6.37
C LEU A 326 1.31 16.24 -5.19
N GLU A 327 0.04 15.89 -5.35
CA GLU A 327 -0.96 16.02 -4.29
C GLU A 327 -2.10 15.02 -4.48
N VAL A 328 -2.66 14.59 -3.35
CA VAL A 328 -3.81 13.67 -3.32
C VAL A 328 -4.79 14.06 -2.22
N SER A 329 -6.00 13.53 -2.35
CA SER A 329 -6.93 13.37 -1.23
C SER A 329 -7.48 11.94 -1.23
N GLY A 330 -7.80 11.45 -0.05
CA GLY A 330 -8.16 10.05 0.12
C GLY A 330 -8.40 9.69 1.56
N THR A 331 -8.21 8.41 1.88
CA THR A 331 -8.42 7.86 3.22
C THR A 331 -7.13 7.23 3.72
N VAL A 332 -6.80 7.42 5.00
CA VAL A 332 -5.65 6.74 5.61
C VAL A 332 -5.93 5.23 5.68
N ALA A 333 -5.13 4.45 4.94
CA ALA A 333 -5.24 2.99 4.88
C ALA A 333 -4.35 2.30 5.92
N ALA A 334 -3.18 2.87 6.22
CA ALA A 334 -2.25 2.32 7.22
C ALA A 334 -1.32 3.41 7.79
N LEU A 335 -0.73 3.11 8.95
CA LEU A 335 0.24 3.97 9.63
C LEU A 335 1.57 3.25 9.76
N GLY A 336 2.66 3.97 9.53
CA GLY A 336 4.00 3.52 9.89
C GLY A 336 4.29 3.75 11.38
N SER A 337 5.37 3.14 11.87
CA SER A 337 5.72 3.22 13.29
C SER A 337 5.96 4.66 13.75
N GLY A 338 5.29 5.08 14.83
CA GLY A 338 5.47 6.43 15.39
C GLY A 338 4.92 7.55 14.49
N ALA A 339 4.13 7.24 13.46
CA ALA A 339 3.36 8.22 12.70
C ALA A 339 2.46 9.01 13.66
N ARG A 340 2.62 10.34 13.65
CA ARG A 340 1.81 11.29 14.42
C ARG A 340 0.90 12.00 13.43
N GLY A 341 -0.41 11.80 13.49
CA GLY A 341 -1.31 12.38 12.50
C GLY A 341 -2.69 11.71 12.46
N PRO A 342 -3.43 11.90 11.36
CA PRO A 342 -4.76 11.32 11.17
C PRO A 342 -4.75 9.79 11.29
N ALA A 343 -5.75 9.24 11.98
CA ALA A 343 -5.86 7.80 12.20
C ALA A 343 -6.32 7.04 10.93
N VAL A 344 -6.13 5.71 10.93
CA VAL A 344 -6.68 4.84 9.88
C VAL A 344 -8.19 5.06 9.75
N GLY A 345 -8.66 5.21 8.51
CA GLY A 345 -10.04 5.50 8.17
C GLY A 345 -10.39 7.00 8.08
N GLU A 346 -9.48 7.90 8.49
CA GLU A 346 -9.71 9.33 8.34
C GLU A 346 -9.48 9.81 6.90
N GLN A 347 -10.34 10.74 6.47
CA GLN A 347 -10.18 11.44 5.19
C GLN A 347 -9.10 12.51 5.31
N VAL A 348 -8.18 12.52 4.35
CA VAL A 348 -7.00 13.38 4.36
C VAL A 348 -6.73 13.99 2.99
N ALA A 349 -5.99 15.09 2.98
CA ALA A 349 -5.31 15.62 1.80
C ALA A 349 -3.82 15.73 2.10
N ALA A 350 -2.99 15.43 1.10
CA ALA A 350 -1.55 15.33 1.28
C ALA A 350 -0.78 15.99 0.13
N TYR A 351 0.31 16.66 0.50
CA TYR A 351 1.33 17.11 -0.44
C TYR A 351 2.42 16.04 -0.57
N LEU A 352 2.85 15.75 -1.79
CA LEU A 352 3.75 14.65 -2.14
C LEU A 352 5.00 15.20 -2.83
N PRO A 353 6.03 15.67 -2.09
CA PRO A 353 7.22 16.26 -2.69
C PRO A 353 8.03 15.27 -3.55
N ALA A 354 7.87 13.96 -3.31
CA ALA A 354 8.49 12.89 -4.07
C ALA A 354 7.60 12.34 -5.20
N PHE A 355 6.49 13.01 -5.51
CA PHE A 355 5.46 12.54 -6.46
C PHE A 355 4.82 11.20 -6.02
N GLY A 356 4.20 10.47 -6.96
CA GLY A 356 3.54 9.18 -6.71
C GLY A 356 2.03 9.23 -6.55
N GLY A 357 1.41 10.41 -6.61
CA GLY A 357 -0.02 10.59 -6.38
C GLY A 357 -0.95 10.00 -7.45
N TYR A 358 -0.44 9.70 -8.66
CA TYR A 358 -1.22 9.07 -9.73
C TYR A 358 -1.22 7.54 -9.58
N ALA A 359 -1.55 7.07 -8.39
CA ALA A 359 -1.62 5.66 -8.01
C ALA A 359 -2.82 5.44 -7.10
N GLU A 360 -3.30 4.19 -6.98
CA GLU A 360 -4.39 3.85 -6.05
C GLU A 360 -3.96 4.00 -4.58
N PHE A 361 -2.66 3.82 -4.30
CA PHE A 361 -2.10 4.00 -2.96
C PHE A 361 -0.78 4.75 -3.03
N VAL A 362 -0.57 5.66 -2.08
CA VAL A 362 0.67 6.43 -1.96
C VAL A 362 1.08 6.59 -0.50
N VAL A 363 2.39 6.61 -0.26
CA VAL A 363 2.95 6.91 1.07
C VAL A 363 3.26 8.39 1.17
N ALA A 364 2.87 9.00 2.29
CA ALA A 364 3.15 10.40 2.59
C ALA A 364 3.75 10.54 4.00
N ASP A 365 4.68 11.48 4.17
CA ASP A 365 5.15 11.88 5.49
C ASP A 365 4.02 12.61 6.24
N THR A 366 3.80 12.27 7.50
CA THR A 366 2.76 12.90 8.33
C THR A 366 2.82 14.43 8.36
N ASP A 367 4.01 15.03 8.21
CA ASP A 367 4.18 16.48 8.18
C ASP A 367 3.44 17.15 7.01
N PHE A 368 3.22 16.42 5.92
CA PHE A 368 2.52 16.88 4.72
C PHE A 368 1.05 16.45 4.62
N VAL A 369 0.53 15.76 5.64
CA VAL A 369 -0.83 15.22 5.64
C VAL A 369 -1.73 16.04 6.55
N ARG A 370 -2.90 16.45 6.07
CA ARG A 370 -3.90 17.17 6.88
C ARG A 370 -5.25 16.48 6.80
N PRO A 371 -5.98 16.35 7.93
CA PRO A 371 -7.33 15.82 7.93
C PRO A 371 -8.28 16.74 7.15
N VAL A 372 -9.23 16.15 6.45
CA VAL A 372 -10.24 16.85 5.66
C VAL A 372 -11.57 16.79 6.41
N SER A 373 -12.11 17.94 6.77
CA SER A 373 -13.43 18.05 7.40
C SER A 373 -14.28 19.09 6.67
N GLY A 374 -15.50 18.70 6.25
CA GLY A 374 -16.46 19.62 5.65
C GLY A 374 -16.18 20.01 4.20
N LEU A 375 -15.26 19.33 3.51
CA LEU A 375 -14.95 19.55 2.10
C LEU A 375 -14.99 18.21 1.34
N PRO A 376 -15.64 18.13 0.16
CA PRO A 376 -15.55 16.95 -0.69
C PRO A 376 -14.10 16.63 -1.07
N LEU A 377 -13.70 15.36 -1.06
CA LEU A 377 -12.34 14.92 -1.39
C LEU A 377 -11.86 15.48 -2.74
N ALA A 378 -12.71 15.50 -3.76
CA ALA A 378 -12.38 16.07 -5.07
C ALA A 378 -11.89 17.53 -5.00
N HIS A 379 -12.47 18.35 -4.10
CA HIS A 379 -12.00 19.71 -3.86
C HIS A 379 -10.75 19.74 -2.96
N ALA A 380 -10.69 18.84 -1.98
CA ALA A 380 -9.54 18.74 -1.07
C ALA A 380 -8.25 18.36 -1.81
N ALA A 381 -8.33 17.58 -2.90
CA ALA A 381 -7.17 17.21 -3.72
C ALA A 381 -6.48 18.40 -4.38
N GLY A 382 -7.17 19.54 -4.59
CA GLY A 382 -6.60 20.73 -5.22
C GLY A 382 -6.07 21.77 -4.23
N VAL A 383 -5.84 21.41 -2.98
CA VAL A 383 -5.39 22.32 -1.90
C VAL A 383 -3.91 22.17 -1.54
N PRO A 384 -3.37 20.94 -1.35
CA PRO A 384 -2.06 20.72 -0.71
C PRO A 384 -0.87 21.37 -1.42
N CYS A 385 -0.90 21.51 -2.74
CA CYS A 385 0.13 22.19 -3.51
C CYS A 385 -0.16 23.70 -3.59
N VAL A 386 -1.36 24.08 -4.06
CA VAL A 386 -1.60 25.45 -4.54
C VAL A 386 -1.68 26.48 -3.41
N TYR A 387 -2.29 26.15 -2.27
CA TYR A 387 -2.45 27.09 -1.15
C TYR A 387 -1.14 27.30 -0.37
N PRO A 388 -0.40 26.24 0.03
CA PRO A 388 0.91 26.41 0.63
C PRO A 388 1.88 27.15 -0.30
N THR A 389 1.82 26.89 -1.61
CA THR A 389 2.62 27.64 -2.59
C THR A 389 2.26 29.12 -2.59
N ALA A 390 0.95 29.45 -2.69
CA ALA A 390 0.48 30.83 -2.67
C ALA A 390 0.87 31.56 -1.37
N TYR A 391 0.74 30.88 -0.23
CA TYR A 391 1.14 31.42 1.08
C TYR A 391 2.64 31.65 1.15
N GLY A 392 3.46 30.64 0.84
CA GLY A 392 4.92 30.73 0.92
C GLY A 392 5.48 31.83 0.01
N VAL A 393 4.94 32.00 -1.20
CA VAL A 393 5.39 33.10 -2.07
C VAL A 393 4.92 34.46 -1.57
N LEU A 394 3.70 34.62 -1.07
CA LEU A 394 3.21 35.93 -0.62
C LEU A 394 3.77 36.33 0.75
N ALA A 395 3.73 35.43 1.72
CA ALA A 395 4.13 35.67 3.11
C ALA A 395 5.64 35.55 3.31
N ASP A 396 6.25 34.42 2.93
CA ASP A 396 7.64 34.15 3.30
C ASP A 396 8.62 34.83 2.34
N ALA A 397 8.46 34.58 1.05
CA ALA A 397 9.36 35.11 0.04
C ALA A 397 9.05 36.59 -0.27
N GLY A 398 7.77 36.91 -0.45
CA GLY A 398 7.30 38.24 -0.85
C GLY A 398 7.19 39.22 0.31
N ARG A 399 7.06 38.68 1.53
CA ARG A 399 6.91 39.46 2.77
C ARG A 399 5.82 40.51 2.61
N LEU A 400 4.68 40.12 2.03
CA LEU A 400 3.54 41.00 1.85
C LEU A 400 3.14 41.59 3.20
N ARG A 401 2.96 42.91 3.25
CA ARG A 401 2.59 43.65 4.46
C ARG A 401 1.16 44.14 4.35
N ASP A 402 0.55 44.35 5.51
CA ASP A 402 -0.76 44.99 5.61
C ASP A 402 -0.76 46.35 4.88
N GLY A 403 -1.80 46.59 4.10
CA GLY A 403 -1.95 47.80 3.29
C GLY A 403 -1.23 47.79 1.93
N GLU A 404 -0.41 46.80 1.61
CA GLU A 404 0.30 46.74 0.32
C GLU A 404 -0.62 46.31 -0.84
N THR A 405 -0.26 46.72 -2.05
CA THR A 405 -0.92 46.32 -3.31
C THR A 405 -0.12 45.23 -4.02
N VAL A 406 -0.80 44.16 -4.44
CA VAL A 406 -0.18 43.04 -5.16
C VAL A 406 -0.75 42.88 -6.58
N LEU A 407 0.11 42.57 -7.55
CA LEU A 407 -0.27 42.13 -8.89
C LEU A 407 0.09 40.65 -9.08
N ILE A 408 -0.89 39.83 -9.46
CA ILE A 408 -0.73 38.39 -9.66
C ILE A 408 -0.93 38.05 -11.14
N HIS A 409 0.09 37.46 -11.76
CA HIS A 409 -0.03 36.94 -13.12
C HIS A 409 -0.60 35.51 -13.12
N GLY A 410 -1.34 35.14 -14.17
CA GLY A 410 -1.91 33.80 -14.30
C GLY A 410 -3.05 33.50 -13.33
N THR A 411 -3.94 34.47 -13.12
CA THR A 411 -4.99 34.47 -12.08
C THR A 411 -5.96 33.29 -12.11
N ALA A 412 -6.22 32.74 -13.30
CA ALA A 412 -7.11 31.60 -13.52
C ALA A 412 -6.40 30.23 -13.40
N GLY A 413 -5.10 30.20 -13.09
CA GLY A 413 -4.36 28.97 -12.80
C GLY A 413 -4.49 28.54 -11.34
N GLY A 414 -4.00 27.33 -11.00
CA GLY A 414 -4.13 26.77 -9.65
C GLY A 414 -3.59 27.67 -8.53
N VAL A 415 -2.35 28.16 -8.64
CA VAL A 415 -1.79 29.09 -7.64
C VAL A 415 -2.48 30.46 -7.71
N GLY A 416 -2.78 30.97 -8.91
CA GLY A 416 -3.43 32.26 -9.09
C GLY A 416 -4.82 32.32 -8.44
N SER A 417 -5.57 31.22 -8.47
CA SER A 417 -6.90 31.15 -7.87
C SER A 417 -6.87 31.16 -6.34
N ALA A 418 -5.81 30.59 -5.74
CA ALA A 418 -5.58 30.63 -4.29
C ALA A 418 -4.92 31.95 -3.83
N ALA A 419 -4.08 32.55 -4.68
CA ALA A 419 -3.24 33.69 -4.33
C ALA A 419 -4.02 34.95 -3.98
N ALA A 420 -5.14 35.24 -4.66
CA ALA A 420 -5.92 36.44 -4.35
C ALA A 420 -6.51 36.40 -2.93
N ARG A 421 -7.16 35.28 -2.57
CA ARG A 421 -7.71 35.07 -1.23
C ARG A 421 -6.62 35.07 -0.16
N THR A 422 -5.47 34.45 -0.47
CA THR A 422 -4.32 34.41 0.43
C THR A 422 -3.75 35.80 0.66
N ALA A 423 -3.55 36.59 -0.40
CA ALA A 423 -3.06 37.97 -0.30
C ALA A 423 -4.01 38.84 0.53
N ARG A 424 -5.32 38.70 0.32
CA ARG A 424 -6.32 39.41 1.13
C ARG A 424 -6.24 39.04 2.60
N ALA A 425 -6.14 37.74 2.91
CA ALA A 425 -6.00 37.25 4.28
C ALA A 425 -4.71 37.74 4.96
N LEU A 426 -3.65 38.02 4.19
CA LEU A 426 -2.40 38.59 4.65
C LEU A 426 -2.42 40.13 4.78
N GLY A 427 -3.56 40.79 4.49
CA GLY A 427 -3.72 42.24 4.67
C GLY A 427 -3.49 43.08 3.42
N ALA A 428 -3.42 42.50 2.21
CA ALA A 428 -3.32 43.31 0.99
C ALA A 428 -4.49 44.31 0.89
N ALA A 429 -4.18 45.59 0.69
CA ALA A 429 -5.17 46.62 0.44
C ALA A 429 -5.83 46.42 -0.93
N ARG A 430 -5.02 46.06 -1.94
CA ARG A 430 -5.49 45.82 -3.30
C ARG A 430 -4.83 44.59 -3.92
N VAL A 431 -5.62 43.80 -4.62
CA VAL A 431 -5.23 42.56 -5.30
C VAL A 431 -5.62 42.66 -6.76
N PHE A 432 -4.62 42.86 -7.62
CA PHE A 432 -4.79 42.94 -9.05
C PHE A 432 -4.35 41.67 -9.74
N GLY A 433 -4.87 41.44 -10.94
CA GLY A 433 -4.60 40.23 -11.67
C GLY A 433 -4.46 40.44 -13.18
N THR A 434 -3.71 39.57 -13.86
CA THR A 434 -3.68 39.55 -15.33
C THR A 434 -4.25 38.27 -15.90
N VAL A 435 -5.05 38.39 -16.96
CA VAL A 435 -5.75 37.28 -17.63
C VAL A 435 -5.39 37.23 -19.11
N GLY A 436 -5.34 36.01 -19.65
CA GLY A 436 -4.98 35.78 -21.06
C GLY A 436 -6.17 35.69 -22.01
N SER A 437 -7.41 35.67 -21.51
CA SER A 437 -8.61 35.65 -22.33
C SER A 437 -9.84 36.14 -21.55
N PRO A 438 -10.93 36.58 -22.23
CA PRO A 438 -12.17 36.99 -21.58
C PRO A 438 -12.80 35.90 -20.70
N GLU A 439 -12.72 34.62 -21.11
CA GLU A 439 -13.27 33.50 -20.35
C GLU A 439 -12.52 33.32 -19.03
N LYS A 440 -11.18 33.48 -19.05
CA LYS A 440 -10.35 33.46 -17.84
C LYS A 440 -10.62 34.68 -16.95
N ALA A 441 -11.00 35.82 -17.53
CA ALA A 441 -11.44 36.99 -16.79
C ALA A 441 -12.71 36.72 -15.98
N GLN A 442 -13.71 36.09 -16.60
CA GLN A 442 -14.96 35.71 -15.92
C GLN A 442 -14.70 34.77 -14.75
N LEU A 443 -13.86 33.74 -14.95
CA LEU A 443 -13.47 32.84 -13.86
C LEU A 443 -12.74 33.58 -12.74
N ALA A 444 -11.78 34.44 -13.08
CA ALA A 444 -10.97 35.15 -12.10
C ALA A 444 -11.76 36.20 -11.30
N ALA A 445 -12.82 36.77 -11.87
CA ALA A 445 -13.63 37.78 -11.19
C ALA A 445 -14.25 37.26 -9.88
N ALA A 446 -14.58 35.97 -9.81
CA ALA A 446 -15.13 35.34 -8.61
C ALA A 446 -14.08 34.98 -7.53
N LEU A 447 -12.79 35.22 -7.80
CA LEU A 447 -11.68 34.73 -6.95
C LEU A 447 -11.13 35.79 -5.97
N GLY A 448 -11.73 36.99 -5.94
CA GLY A 448 -11.37 38.05 -4.98
C GLY A 448 -10.34 39.06 -5.50
N TYR A 449 -10.21 39.18 -6.82
CA TYR A 449 -9.44 40.24 -7.47
C TYR A 449 -10.25 41.54 -7.54
N ASP A 450 -9.62 42.68 -7.20
CA ASP A 450 -10.26 44.00 -7.28
C ASP A 450 -10.32 44.51 -8.73
N ALA A 451 -9.31 44.15 -9.54
CA ALA A 451 -9.24 44.47 -10.95
C ALA A 451 -8.48 43.39 -11.72
N LEU A 452 -8.93 43.13 -12.94
CA LEU A 452 -8.32 42.18 -13.87
C LEU A 452 -7.93 42.91 -15.15
N PHE A 453 -6.70 42.68 -15.60
CA PHE A 453 -6.13 43.34 -16.77
C PHE A 453 -5.77 42.32 -17.84
N ALA A 454 -5.85 42.72 -19.11
CA ALA A 454 -5.38 41.89 -20.20
C ALA A 454 -3.86 41.70 -20.08
N ARG A 455 -3.39 40.46 -20.22
CA ARG A 455 -1.96 40.12 -20.06
C ARG A 455 -1.05 40.95 -20.97
N ASP A 456 -1.51 41.30 -22.16
CA ASP A 456 -0.69 41.97 -23.16
C ASP A 456 -0.80 43.51 -23.05
N ASP A 457 -1.68 44.03 -22.18
CA ASP A 457 -1.93 45.47 -21.98
C ASP A 457 -2.28 45.80 -20.51
N PHE A 458 -1.49 45.29 -19.56
CA PHE A 458 -1.75 45.51 -18.13
C PHE A 458 -1.02 46.71 -17.55
N LEU A 459 0.06 47.17 -18.19
CA LEU A 459 0.97 48.15 -17.60
C LEU A 459 0.30 49.50 -17.35
N ASP A 460 -0.29 50.05 -18.41
CA ASP A 460 -0.92 51.37 -18.34
C ASP A 460 -2.20 51.31 -17.49
N ALA A 461 -2.95 50.21 -17.58
CA ALA A 461 -4.11 49.97 -16.72
C ALA A 461 -3.74 49.87 -15.23
N VAL A 462 -2.61 49.24 -14.88
CA VAL A 462 -2.10 49.20 -13.50
C VAL A 462 -1.65 50.59 -13.05
N ARG A 463 -0.97 51.36 -13.91
CA ARG A 463 -0.57 52.74 -13.58
C ARG A 463 -1.78 53.60 -13.31
N GLU A 464 -2.79 53.55 -14.18
CA GLU A 464 -4.05 54.27 -13.97
C GLU A 464 -4.72 53.86 -12.65
N ALA A 465 -4.88 52.55 -12.42
CA ALA A 465 -5.51 52.02 -11.21
C ALA A 465 -4.74 52.37 -9.91
N THR A 466 -3.45 52.66 -10.00
CA THR A 466 -2.58 53.00 -8.86
C THR A 466 -2.21 54.49 -8.78
N GLY A 467 -2.76 55.35 -9.65
CA GLY A 467 -2.37 56.76 -9.72
C GLY A 467 -0.86 56.94 -10.00
N SER A 468 -0.32 56.12 -10.90
CA SER A 468 1.10 56.05 -11.30
C SER A 468 2.08 55.62 -10.20
N ARG A 469 1.60 55.21 -9.01
CA ARG A 469 2.46 54.67 -7.94
C ARG A 469 3.05 53.31 -8.30
N GLY A 470 2.31 52.49 -9.05
CA GLY A 470 2.63 51.08 -9.25
C GLY A 470 2.21 50.20 -8.06
N VAL A 471 2.58 48.92 -8.11
CA VAL A 471 2.28 47.92 -7.07
C VAL A 471 3.48 47.64 -6.18
N ASP A 472 3.25 47.15 -4.96
CA ASP A 472 4.30 46.87 -3.98
C ASP A 472 4.93 45.47 -4.19
N LEU A 473 4.12 44.50 -4.64
CA LEU A 473 4.53 43.11 -4.89
C LEU A 473 3.99 42.61 -6.25
N VAL A 474 4.83 41.90 -7.00
CA VAL A 474 4.42 41.17 -8.21
C VAL A 474 4.71 39.68 -8.06
N LEU A 475 3.70 38.85 -8.29
CA LEU A 475 3.82 37.40 -8.40
C LEU A 475 3.79 37.00 -9.87
N ASP A 476 4.94 36.55 -10.41
CA ASP A 476 5.11 36.20 -11.82
C ASP A 476 5.51 34.72 -11.99
N PRO A 477 4.57 33.83 -12.34
CA PRO A 477 4.85 32.44 -12.68
C PRO A 477 5.23 32.23 -14.16
N VAL A 478 5.19 33.27 -15.01
CA VAL A 478 5.36 33.17 -16.48
C VAL A 478 6.81 33.40 -16.90
N GLY A 479 7.57 34.19 -16.15
CA GLY A 479 8.98 34.45 -16.42
C GLY A 479 9.23 35.45 -17.56
N ARG A 480 10.43 35.38 -18.18
CA ARG A 480 11.11 36.50 -18.91
C ARG A 480 10.28 37.33 -19.91
N ARG A 481 9.18 36.81 -20.50
CA ARG A 481 8.36 37.56 -21.46
C ARG A 481 7.38 38.53 -20.80
N ALA A 482 6.88 38.22 -19.60
CA ALA A 482 6.10 39.14 -18.76
C ALA A 482 7.00 39.96 -17.82
N GLY A 483 8.21 39.46 -17.49
CA GLY A 483 9.14 40.11 -16.57
C GLY A 483 9.61 41.52 -16.98
N ALA A 484 9.85 41.79 -18.27
CA ALA A 484 10.27 43.11 -18.75
C ALA A 484 9.16 44.17 -18.64
N ALA A 485 7.89 43.76 -18.82
CA ALA A 485 6.74 44.61 -18.58
C ALA A 485 6.49 44.76 -17.07
N GLY A 486 6.61 43.67 -16.31
CA GLY A 486 6.53 43.69 -14.86
C GLY A 486 7.44 44.75 -14.26
N GLU A 487 8.71 44.82 -14.68
CA GLU A 487 9.74 45.81 -14.25
C GLU A 487 9.24 47.26 -14.26
N SER A 488 8.36 47.62 -15.20
CA SER A 488 7.81 48.96 -15.37
C SER A 488 6.53 49.24 -14.56
N ALA A 489 5.96 48.22 -13.88
CA ALA A 489 4.78 48.31 -13.02
C ALA A 489 5.10 48.49 -11.51
N THR A 490 6.36 48.29 -11.10
CA THR A 490 6.84 48.64 -9.75
C THR A 490 7.43 50.05 -9.74
N PRO A 491 7.33 50.81 -8.64
CA PRO A 491 7.95 52.13 -8.57
C PRO A 491 9.46 52.07 -8.85
N GLY A 492 9.97 53.06 -9.58
CA GLY A 492 11.40 53.25 -9.85
C GLY A 492 12.24 53.46 -8.58
N PRO A 493 13.57 53.72 -8.69
CA PRO A 493 14.61 53.39 -7.70
C PRO A 493 14.48 53.98 -6.28
N LEU A 494 13.44 54.76 -6.01
CA LEU A 494 13.22 55.46 -4.74
C LEU A 494 12.24 54.73 -3.80
N ARG A 495 11.56 53.64 -4.24
CA ARG A 495 10.86 52.72 -3.33
C ARG A 495 10.96 51.27 -3.80
N SER A 496 11.38 50.39 -2.89
CA SER A 496 11.67 48.96 -3.03
C SER A 496 10.45 48.11 -3.41
N GLY A 497 10.04 48.07 -4.68
CA GLY A 497 9.12 47.05 -5.17
C GLY A 497 9.77 45.66 -5.09
N ARG A 498 9.08 44.68 -4.49
CA ARG A 498 9.63 43.31 -4.33
C ARG A 498 9.11 42.41 -5.45
N ARG A 499 10.01 41.59 -6.01
CA ARG A 499 9.68 40.62 -7.06
C ARG A 499 10.00 39.21 -6.64
N LEU A 500 9.13 38.29 -7.05
CA LEU A 500 9.38 36.87 -6.93
C LEU A 500 9.26 36.20 -8.29
N ARG A 501 10.29 35.42 -8.61
CA ARG A 501 10.28 34.50 -9.74
C ARG A 501 10.10 33.08 -9.21
N GLY A 502 9.27 32.29 -9.87
CA GLY A 502 9.16 30.86 -9.57
C GLY A 502 10.51 30.13 -9.77
N PRO A 503 10.80 29.07 -8.99
CA PRO A 503 12.03 28.32 -9.13
C PRO A 503 12.10 27.59 -10.49
N ARG A 504 13.29 27.56 -11.10
CA ARG A 504 13.68 26.52 -12.07
C ARG A 504 14.29 25.37 -11.28
N ALA A 505 13.96 24.13 -11.63
CA ALA A 505 14.68 22.97 -11.11
C ALA A 505 16.13 23.02 -11.63
N SER A 506 17.04 23.50 -10.79
CA SER A 506 18.48 23.36 -10.99
C SER A 506 19.05 22.56 -9.82
N ARG A 507 19.39 21.29 -10.13
CA ARG A 507 20.28 20.35 -9.43
C ARG A 507 20.56 20.59 -7.94
N GLY A 508 20.15 19.61 -7.13
CA GLY A 508 20.73 19.32 -5.83
C GLY A 508 19.71 19.39 -4.70
N LEU A 509 19.19 18.23 -4.30
CA LEU A 509 18.61 18.04 -2.97
C LEU A 509 19.76 18.13 -1.96
N ASP A 510 19.97 19.30 -1.40
CA ASP A 510 20.58 19.46 -0.09
C ASP A 510 19.79 20.52 0.67
N GLY A 511 19.45 20.20 1.92
CA GLY A 511 18.52 20.97 2.73
C GLY A 511 18.91 22.44 2.88
N GLY A 512 17.92 23.32 2.73
CA GLY A 512 17.96 24.68 3.26
C GLY A 512 18.26 25.78 2.24
N ARG A 513 17.19 26.35 1.64
CA ARG A 513 16.89 27.79 1.42
C ARG A 513 16.02 27.95 0.17
N VAL A 514 14.79 28.42 0.37
CA VAL A 514 13.86 28.79 -0.70
C VAL A 514 14.11 30.25 -1.09
N GLY A 515 14.45 30.49 -2.36
CA GLY A 515 14.37 31.79 -3.05
C GLY A 515 15.44 32.85 -2.70
N SER A 516 16.23 33.26 -3.68
CA SER A 516 17.09 34.45 -3.58
C SER A 516 16.32 35.71 -4.02
N VAL A 517 16.26 36.71 -3.15
CA VAL A 517 15.90 38.09 -3.50
C VAL A 517 17.11 38.73 -4.19
N GLU A 518 16.92 39.25 -5.40
CA GLU A 518 17.96 40.02 -6.10
C GLU A 518 17.84 41.49 -5.68
N GLU A 519 18.66 41.92 -4.71
CA GLU A 519 18.92 43.35 -4.46
C GLU A 519 20.12 43.78 -5.32
N GLN A 520 19.95 44.82 -6.15
CA GLN A 520 21.06 45.37 -6.93
C GLN A 520 22.02 46.18 -6.03
N PRO A 521 23.35 46.07 -6.24
CA PRO A 521 24.31 46.91 -5.55
C PRO A 521 24.30 48.34 -6.10
N GLU A 522 24.31 49.33 -5.20
CA GLU A 522 24.40 50.75 -5.53
C GLU A 522 25.70 51.08 -6.31
N HIS A 523 25.61 51.31 -7.62
CA HIS A 523 26.68 51.98 -8.35
C HIS A 523 26.55 53.49 -8.20
N ARG A 524 27.25 54.05 -7.19
CA ARG A 524 27.63 55.47 -7.18
C ARG A 524 28.57 55.75 -8.35
N ARG A 525 28.04 56.32 -9.44
CA ARG A 525 28.87 57.09 -10.39
C ARG A 525 29.27 58.39 -9.72
N VAL A 526 30.49 58.45 -9.21
CA VAL A 526 31.20 59.72 -8.98
C VAL A 526 31.73 60.18 -10.34
N GLN A 527 31.14 61.27 -10.85
CA GLN A 527 31.76 62.04 -11.92
C GLN A 527 33.02 62.72 -11.37
N HIS A 528 34.17 62.46 -11.97
CA HIS A 528 35.29 63.40 -11.99
C HIS A 528 35.95 63.40 -13.36
N ARG A 529 35.78 64.55 -14.02
CA ARG A 529 36.46 65.14 -15.20
C ARG A 529 36.71 64.27 -16.42
#